data_AF-A0A950D7K5-F1
#
_entry.id   AF-A0A950D7K5-F1
#
_cell.length_a   1.000
_cell.length_b   1.000
_cell.length_c   1.000
_cell.angle_alpha   90.00
_cell.angle_beta   90.00
_cell.angle_gamma   90.00
#
_symmetry.space_group_name_H-M   'P 1'
#
loop_
_entity.id
_entity.type
_entity.pdbx_description
1 polymer ?
#
loop_
_entity_poly.entity_id
_entity_poly.type
_entity_poly.pdbx_seq_one_letter_code
_entity_poly.pdbx_strand_id
1 'polypeptide(L)'
;MLLVLPFLLLFDSSAAMANGLGENLLTFVQNAVPEGRIVFCGEVDSNETAYDLFVLEHEAARGVLVITGGSTDPFGRSPQVLFADTSFDVALSQTLIPPEVLSEFYALLGITRSPSIEAAVTAPAEDIYPVGAALNTVLGPISGFTFRSNSTLGILQELERSNAIPVSPSAAPIGSVLVCPTIYAPTGPVSLGSVVILGSDHQVYGPDFRKGGTWTCFGRLENWIEKYGAQNQLFGFLLRACPERAST
;
A
#
# COMPACT_ATOMS: atom_id res chain seq x y z
N MET A 1 -34.77 -20.86 28.44
CA MET A 1 -35.10 -21.08 27.02
C MET A 1 -35.35 -19.71 26.40
N LEU A 2 -34.86 -19.51 25.16
CA LEU A 2 -34.85 -18.29 24.34
C LEU A 2 -33.72 -17.25 24.57
N LEU A 3 -32.68 -17.47 23.77
CA LEU A 3 -31.71 -16.51 23.22
C LEU A 3 -32.39 -15.36 22.50
N VAL A 4 -31.86 -14.13 22.65
CA VAL A 4 -31.86 -13.12 21.58
C VAL A 4 -30.53 -12.34 21.66
N LEU A 5 -29.62 -12.61 20.72
CA LEU A 5 -28.51 -11.71 20.36
C LEU A 5 -29.09 -10.49 19.62
N PRO A 6 -28.60 -9.25 19.84
CA PRO A 6 -28.76 -8.22 18.85
C PRO A 6 -27.64 -8.33 17.81
N PHE A 7 -28.09 -8.40 16.57
CA PHE A 7 -27.36 -8.41 15.31
C PHE A 7 -26.28 -7.32 15.22
N LEU A 8 -25.17 -7.71 14.60
CA LEU A 8 -24.14 -6.85 14.01
C LEU A 8 -24.77 -5.79 13.11
N LEU A 9 -24.57 -4.51 13.44
CA LEU A 9 -24.74 -3.40 12.50
C LEU A 9 -23.47 -3.29 11.64
N LEU A 10 -23.51 -3.95 10.48
CA LEU A 10 -22.63 -3.70 9.34
C LEU A 10 -23.28 -2.61 8.45
N PHE A 11 -23.31 -1.37 8.95
CA PHE A 11 -23.80 -0.22 8.18
C PHE A 11 -23.07 1.06 8.63
N ASP A 12 -21.82 1.25 8.22
CA ASP A 12 -21.14 2.54 8.49
C ASP A 12 -20.18 3.01 7.37
N SER A 13 -20.09 2.34 6.22
CA SER A 13 -19.17 2.76 5.14
C SER A 13 -19.84 3.34 3.89
N SER A 14 -21.14 3.12 3.67
CA SER A 14 -21.84 3.67 2.49
C SER A 14 -22.39 5.09 2.71
N ALA A 15 -22.78 5.43 3.93
CA ALA A 15 -23.38 6.74 4.23
C ALA A 15 -22.36 7.89 4.18
N ALA A 16 -21.08 7.63 4.54
CA ALA A 16 -20.02 8.63 4.47
C ALA A 16 -19.56 8.94 3.03
N MET A 17 -19.61 7.95 2.13
CA MET A 17 -19.31 8.14 0.70
C MET A 17 -20.43 8.90 -0.04
N ALA A 18 -21.69 8.78 0.39
CA ALA A 18 -22.84 9.21 -0.40
C ALA A 18 -23.13 10.73 -0.38
N ASN A 19 -22.51 11.54 0.48
CA ASN A 19 -22.88 12.95 0.64
C ASN A 19 -22.30 13.91 -0.41
N GLY A 20 -21.51 13.44 -1.38
CA GLY A 20 -20.93 14.30 -2.43
C GLY A 20 -20.36 13.60 -3.67
N LEU A 21 -20.32 12.26 -3.73
CA LEU A 21 -19.79 11.51 -4.88
C LEU A 21 -20.90 11.17 -5.90
N GLY A 22 -20.65 11.45 -7.18
CA GLY A 22 -21.54 11.04 -8.27
C GLY A 22 -21.60 9.51 -8.44
N GLU A 23 -22.76 8.97 -8.82
CA GLU A 23 -23.00 7.51 -8.95
C GLU A 23 -22.02 6.81 -9.92
N ASN A 24 -21.66 7.48 -11.02
CA ASN A 24 -20.71 6.96 -12.01
C ASN A 24 -19.32 6.78 -11.40
N LEU A 25 -18.91 7.72 -10.56
CA LEU A 25 -17.63 7.69 -9.91
C LEU A 25 -17.60 6.61 -8.82
N LEU A 26 -18.65 6.51 -8.02
CA LEU A 26 -18.80 5.46 -7.02
C LEU A 26 -18.71 4.07 -7.67
N THR A 27 -19.42 3.87 -8.79
CA THR A 27 -19.40 2.60 -9.53
C THR A 27 -18.02 2.29 -10.08
N PHE A 28 -17.32 3.29 -10.63
CA PHE A 28 -15.96 3.13 -11.13
C PHE A 28 -14.99 2.69 -10.02
N VAL A 29 -15.02 3.40 -8.89
CA VAL A 29 -14.14 3.14 -7.74
C VAL A 29 -14.44 1.78 -7.10
N GLN A 30 -15.71 1.38 -7.02
CA GLN A 30 -16.11 0.04 -6.59
C GLN A 30 -15.62 -1.05 -7.55
N ASN A 31 -15.71 -0.84 -8.87
CA ASN A 31 -15.15 -1.80 -9.84
C ASN A 31 -13.62 -1.85 -9.79
N ALA A 32 -12.98 -0.76 -9.41
CA ALA A 32 -11.54 -0.72 -9.18
C ALA A 32 -11.18 -1.55 -7.94
N VAL A 33 -11.97 -1.53 -6.85
CA VAL A 33 -11.69 -2.34 -5.66
C VAL A 33 -12.93 -3.15 -5.24
N PRO A 34 -13.27 -4.22 -5.98
CA PRO A 34 -14.57 -4.90 -5.86
C PRO A 34 -14.83 -5.57 -4.52
N GLU A 35 -13.79 -5.85 -3.74
CA GLU A 35 -13.87 -6.53 -2.44
C GLU A 35 -13.27 -5.68 -1.29
N GLY A 36 -12.96 -4.41 -1.57
CA GLY A 36 -12.34 -3.51 -0.60
C GLY A 36 -13.30 -2.49 -0.02
N ARG A 37 -12.96 -1.98 1.17
CA ARG A 37 -13.50 -0.73 1.68
C ARG A 37 -12.74 0.43 1.06
N ILE A 38 -13.49 1.46 0.69
CA ILE A 38 -12.97 2.63 0.00
C ILE A 38 -13.45 3.85 0.79
N VAL A 39 -12.54 4.74 1.13
CA VAL A 39 -12.82 5.96 1.90
C VAL A 39 -12.40 7.14 1.05
N PHE A 40 -13.33 8.04 0.74
CA PHE A 40 -13.01 9.30 0.09
C PHE A 40 -12.42 10.27 1.10
N CYS A 41 -11.24 10.81 0.80
CA CYS A 41 -10.49 11.69 1.70
C CYS A 41 -10.62 13.17 1.30
N GLY A 42 -10.92 13.46 0.04
CA GLY A 42 -11.12 14.81 -0.46
C GLY A 42 -10.74 14.97 -1.93
N GLU A 43 -11.04 16.15 -2.44
CA GLU A 43 -10.83 16.59 -3.81
C GLU A 43 -9.85 17.77 -3.82
N VAL A 44 -8.98 17.82 -4.82
CA VAL A 44 -8.06 18.93 -5.05
C VAL A 44 -8.11 19.32 -6.51
N ASP A 45 -8.37 20.60 -6.78
CA ASP A 45 -8.35 21.17 -8.12
C ASP A 45 -6.96 21.73 -8.47
N SER A 46 -6.43 21.35 -9.63
CA SER A 46 -5.26 22.01 -10.21
C SER A 46 -5.36 22.03 -11.74
N ASN A 47 -5.08 23.20 -12.34
CA ASN A 47 -5.05 23.38 -13.80
C ASN A 47 -6.28 22.80 -14.52
N GLU A 48 -7.47 23.18 -14.07
CA GLU A 48 -8.77 22.73 -14.64
C GLU A 48 -9.02 21.21 -14.54
N THR A 49 -8.23 20.51 -13.73
CA THR A 49 -8.36 19.08 -13.47
C THR A 49 -8.67 18.85 -11.99
N ALA A 50 -9.76 18.13 -11.72
CA ALA A 50 -10.10 17.68 -10.38
C ALA A 50 -9.44 16.31 -10.09
N TYR A 51 -8.77 16.23 -8.94
CA TYR A 51 -8.12 15.01 -8.46
C TYR A 51 -8.79 14.54 -7.18
N ASP A 52 -9.30 13.32 -7.20
CA ASP A 52 -9.96 12.73 -6.03
C ASP A 52 -9.01 11.74 -5.34
N LEU A 53 -8.91 11.86 -4.03
CA LEU A 53 -8.14 10.96 -3.18
C LEU A 53 -9.04 9.98 -2.46
N PHE A 54 -8.70 8.70 -2.60
CA PHE A 54 -9.29 7.61 -1.85
C PHE A 54 -8.23 6.85 -1.06
N VAL A 55 -8.60 6.46 0.16
CA VAL A 55 -7.91 5.40 0.89
C VAL A 55 -8.60 4.08 0.57
N LEU A 56 -7.80 3.13 0.13
CA LEU A 56 -8.22 1.78 -0.21
C LEU A 56 -7.85 0.84 0.94
N GLU A 57 -8.82 0.03 1.37
CA GLU A 57 -8.66 -1.02 2.36
C GLU A 57 -9.14 -2.33 1.72
N HIS A 58 -8.24 -3.18 1.25
CA HIS A 58 -8.60 -4.46 0.63
C HIS A 58 -8.11 -5.62 1.49
N GLU A 59 -9.01 -6.45 1.99
CA GLU A 59 -8.74 -7.43 3.04
C GLU A 59 -8.00 -6.83 4.25
N ALA A 60 -6.72 -7.18 4.37
CA ALA A 60 -5.73 -6.71 5.28
C ALA A 60 -4.54 -6.22 4.45
N ALA A 61 -4.79 -5.40 3.41
CA ALA A 61 -3.92 -4.40 2.78
C ALA A 61 -4.53 -2.98 2.88
N ARG A 62 -3.69 -1.94 2.94
CA ARG A 62 -4.13 -0.53 2.92
C ARG A 62 -3.24 0.33 2.05
N GLY A 63 -3.82 1.26 1.31
CA GLY A 63 -3.11 2.14 0.40
C GLY A 63 -3.95 3.33 -0.04
N VAL A 64 -3.45 4.03 -1.05
CA VAL A 64 -4.08 5.18 -1.69
C VAL A 64 -4.42 4.88 -3.14
N LEU A 65 -5.49 5.50 -3.58
CA LEU A 65 -5.91 5.59 -4.96
C LEU A 65 -6.17 7.05 -5.28
N VAL A 66 -5.57 7.50 -6.37
CA VAL A 66 -5.83 8.81 -6.96
C VAL A 66 -6.43 8.62 -8.32
N ILE A 67 -7.52 9.33 -8.56
CA ILE A 67 -8.20 9.37 -9.84
C ILE A 67 -8.33 10.80 -10.33
N THR A 68 -8.58 10.95 -11.62
CA THR A 68 -8.92 12.22 -12.28
C THR A 68 -10.19 12.05 -13.08
N GLY A 69 -10.85 13.15 -13.47
CA GLY A 69 -12.10 13.06 -14.23
C GLY A 69 -13.29 12.72 -13.34
N GLY A 70 -13.24 13.18 -12.10
CA GLY A 70 -14.22 12.92 -11.04
C GLY A 70 -15.57 13.59 -11.24
N SER A 71 -16.37 13.60 -10.17
CA SER A 71 -17.78 14.02 -10.23
C SER A 71 -17.99 15.50 -10.60
N THR A 72 -16.95 16.32 -10.50
CA THR A 72 -16.92 17.76 -10.73
C THR A 72 -16.11 18.17 -11.98
N ASP A 73 -15.58 17.23 -12.75
CA ASP A 73 -14.74 17.55 -13.92
C ASP A 73 -15.51 18.39 -14.94
N PRO A 74 -15.06 19.63 -15.24
CA PRO A 74 -15.80 20.58 -16.08
C PRO A 74 -15.87 20.16 -17.55
N PHE A 75 -15.04 19.19 -17.96
CA PHE A 75 -14.99 18.64 -19.31
C PHE A 75 -15.77 17.32 -19.43
N GLY A 76 -16.39 16.84 -18.35
CA GLY A 76 -17.19 15.61 -18.34
C GLY A 76 -16.37 14.37 -18.69
N ARG A 77 -15.07 14.37 -18.37
CA ARG A 77 -14.20 13.21 -18.62
C ARG A 77 -14.65 12.04 -17.76
N SER A 78 -14.45 10.82 -18.27
CA SER A 78 -14.67 9.62 -17.46
C SER A 78 -13.60 9.53 -16.37
N PRO A 79 -13.96 9.07 -15.15
CA PRO A 79 -12.98 8.81 -14.10
C PRO A 79 -11.88 7.86 -14.59
N GLN A 80 -10.62 8.18 -14.26
CA GLN A 80 -9.44 7.38 -14.60
C GLN A 80 -8.52 7.22 -13.40
N VAL A 81 -7.99 6.01 -13.19
CA VAL A 81 -6.96 5.76 -12.18
C VAL A 81 -5.62 6.34 -12.63
N LEU A 82 -5.11 7.32 -11.89
CA LEU A 82 -3.77 7.88 -12.09
C LEU A 82 -2.71 7.14 -11.28
N PHE A 83 -3.05 6.78 -10.04
CA PHE A 83 -2.12 6.16 -9.12
C PHE A 83 -2.84 5.24 -8.14
N ALA A 84 -2.29 4.05 -7.92
CA ALA A 84 -2.73 3.18 -6.85
C ALA A 84 -1.54 2.45 -6.24
N ASP A 85 -1.30 2.63 -4.94
CA ASP A 85 -0.28 1.89 -4.21
C ASP A 85 -0.49 2.01 -2.69
N THR A 86 0.27 1.23 -1.95
CA THR A 86 0.43 1.28 -0.50
C THR A 86 1.04 2.56 0.06
N SER A 87 1.65 3.43 -0.76
CA SER A 87 2.23 4.74 -0.38
C SER A 87 2.42 5.63 -1.60
N PHE A 88 2.48 6.96 -1.42
CA PHE A 88 2.76 7.95 -2.48
C PHE A 88 4.20 8.03 -2.98
N ASP A 89 5.15 7.26 -2.40
CA ASP A 89 6.58 7.42 -2.71
C ASP A 89 6.92 7.27 -4.20
N VAL A 90 6.21 6.40 -4.92
CA VAL A 90 6.40 6.24 -6.36
C VAL A 90 5.82 7.42 -7.15
N ALA A 91 4.68 7.97 -6.73
CA ALA A 91 4.07 9.12 -7.39
C ALA A 91 5.01 10.34 -7.39
N LEU A 92 5.77 10.54 -6.30
CA LEU A 92 6.83 11.57 -6.20
C LEU A 92 7.89 11.41 -7.29
N SER A 93 8.32 10.16 -7.55
CA SER A 93 9.42 9.88 -8.47
C SER A 93 9.03 9.95 -9.95
N GLN A 94 7.76 9.73 -10.27
CA GLN A 94 7.26 9.59 -11.64
C GLN A 94 6.49 10.82 -12.14
N THR A 95 6.36 11.87 -11.33
CA THR A 95 5.61 13.10 -11.66
C THR A 95 4.18 12.82 -12.16
N LEU A 96 3.56 11.75 -11.64
CA LEU A 96 2.20 11.34 -12.03
C LEU A 96 1.14 12.32 -11.51
N ILE A 97 1.41 12.92 -10.36
CA ILE A 97 0.54 13.87 -9.66
C ILE A 97 1.32 15.19 -9.54
N PRO A 98 0.71 16.35 -9.88
CA PRO A 98 1.36 17.63 -9.69
C PRO A 98 1.82 17.84 -8.23
N PRO A 99 3.00 18.43 -7.98
CA PRO A 99 3.53 18.60 -6.62
C PRO A 99 2.61 19.35 -5.66
N GLU A 100 1.85 20.32 -6.15
CA GLU A 100 0.85 21.07 -5.40
C GLU A 100 -0.33 20.19 -4.96
N VAL A 101 -0.87 19.38 -5.87
CA VAL A 101 -1.95 18.43 -5.59
C VAL A 101 -1.51 17.39 -4.57
N LEU A 102 -0.30 16.85 -4.75
CA LEU A 102 0.26 15.87 -3.83
C LEU A 102 0.48 16.44 -2.42
N SER A 103 0.84 17.72 -2.32
CA SER A 103 1.02 18.38 -1.02
C SER A 103 -0.31 18.53 -0.26
N GLU A 104 -1.38 18.88 -0.96
CA GLU A 104 -2.74 18.92 -0.40
C GLU A 104 -3.23 17.52 -0.01
N PHE A 105 -2.94 16.49 -0.80
CA PHE A 105 -3.26 15.11 -0.45
C PHE A 105 -2.58 14.65 0.84
N TYR A 106 -1.31 14.99 1.05
CA TYR A 106 -0.66 14.73 2.34
C TYR A 106 -1.37 15.46 3.49
N ALA A 107 -1.81 16.71 3.28
CA ALA A 107 -2.56 17.46 4.29
C ALA A 107 -3.93 16.83 4.60
N LEU A 108 -4.68 16.37 3.58
CA LEU A 108 -5.95 15.68 3.73
C LEU A 108 -5.84 14.38 4.52
N LEU A 109 -4.72 13.66 4.37
CA LEU A 109 -4.44 12.45 5.11
C LEU A 109 -3.93 12.70 6.54
N GLY A 110 -3.76 13.98 6.93
CA GLY A 110 -3.13 14.33 8.21
C GLY A 110 -1.66 13.92 8.29
N ILE A 111 -1.03 13.61 7.16
CA ILE A 111 0.37 13.20 7.10
C ILE A 111 1.21 14.47 6.95
N THR A 112 1.78 14.94 8.05
CA THR A 112 2.88 15.91 7.98
C THR A 112 3.99 15.30 7.13
N ARG A 113 4.35 15.93 5.99
CA ARG A 113 5.51 15.53 5.17
C ARG A 113 6.67 15.25 6.11
N SER A 114 7.05 13.99 6.28
CA SER A 114 8.15 13.64 7.18
C SER A 114 9.47 13.94 6.48
N PRO A 115 10.29 14.88 6.99
CA PRO A 115 11.71 14.85 6.70
C PRO A 115 12.30 13.79 7.62
N SER A 116 12.50 12.57 7.11
CA SER A 116 13.37 11.52 7.69
C SER A 116 13.44 11.39 9.24
N ILE A 117 12.73 10.38 9.79
CA ILE A 117 12.95 9.63 11.06
C ILE A 117 13.05 10.43 12.38
N GLU A 118 12.04 10.30 13.27
CA GLU A 118 12.24 10.02 14.71
C GLU A 118 10.93 9.53 15.39
N ALA A 119 11.07 8.78 16.48
CA ALA A 119 10.13 7.78 16.98
C ALA A 119 8.92 8.29 17.81
N ALA A 120 7.79 7.61 17.58
CA ALA A 120 6.67 7.22 18.47
C ALA A 120 6.17 8.17 19.58
N VAL A 121 4.94 8.72 19.43
CA VAL A 121 3.91 8.85 20.49
C VAL A 121 2.49 8.85 19.86
N THR A 122 1.56 8.21 20.59
CA THR A 122 0.14 7.84 20.40
C THR A 122 -0.88 8.72 19.63
N ALA A 123 -1.62 8.04 18.72
CA ALA A 123 -3.03 8.16 18.25
C ALA A 123 -3.49 9.41 17.47
N PRO A 124 -4.53 9.36 16.60
CA PRO A 124 -5.18 8.26 15.83
C PRO A 124 -5.09 8.45 14.28
N ALA A 125 -5.41 7.40 13.51
CA ALA A 125 -5.46 7.32 12.03
C ALA A 125 -4.11 7.34 11.28
N GLU A 126 -3.33 6.26 11.40
CA GLU A 126 -2.19 5.99 10.49
C GLU A 126 -2.67 5.17 9.30
N ASP A 127 -3.04 5.88 8.23
CA ASP A 127 -3.85 5.27 7.18
C ASP A 127 -3.05 4.92 5.90
N ILE A 128 -1.73 5.15 5.90
CA ILE A 128 -0.77 4.70 4.87
C ILE A 128 0.52 4.29 5.58
N TYR A 129 0.79 2.99 5.65
CA TYR A 129 1.84 2.46 6.51
C TYR A 129 3.24 2.55 5.85
N PRO A 130 4.30 2.98 6.57
CA PRO A 130 5.65 3.07 6.01
C PRO A 130 6.32 1.68 5.90
N VAL A 131 5.87 0.84 4.96
CA VAL A 131 6.32 -0.55 4.76
C VAL A 131 7.85 -0.65 4.69
N GLY A 132 8.49 0.24 3.92
CA GLY A 132 9.94 0.28 3.75
C GLY A 132 10.67 0.59 5.06
N ALA A 133 10.21 1.62 5.79
CA ALA A 133 10.79 1.96 7.09
C ALA A 133 10.68 0.80 8.09
N ALA A 134 9.55 0.09 8.09
CA ALA A 134 9.37 -1.08 8.95
C ALA A 134 10.34 -2.22 8.59
N LEU A 135 10.48 -2.52 7.29
CA LEU A 135 11.44 -3.52 6.80
C LEU A 135 12.88 -3.14 7.20
N ASN A 136 13.22 -1.85 7.15
CA ASN A 136 14.56 -1.36 7.51
C ASN A 136 14.92 -1.61 8.98
N THR A 137 13.94 -1.68 9.89
CA THR A 137 14.21 -2.02 11.30
C THR A 137 14.78 -3.42 11.47
N VAL A 138 14.48 -4.34 10.55
CA VAL A 138 14.99 -5.70 10.53
C VAL A 138 16.18 -5.84 9.58
N LEU A 139 16.09 -5.29 8.37
CA LEU A 139 17.09 -5.49 7.32
C LEU A 139 18.35 -4.64 7.51
N GLY A 140 18.22 -3.43 8.06
CA GLY A 140 19.32 -2.49 8.27
C GLY A 140 20.44 -3.10 9.12
N PRO A 141 20.15 -3.67 10.31
CA PRO A 141 21.15 -4.32 11.14
C PRO A 141 21.80 -5.56 10.51
N ILE A 142 21.09 -6.30 9.65
CA ILE A 142 21.53 -7.59 9.11
C ILE A 142 22.37 -7.43 7.84
N SER A 143 21.92 -6.59 6.92
CA SER A 143 22.47 -6.50 5.56
C SER A 143 23.12 -5.15 5.27
N GLY A 144 22.91 -4.15 6.15
CA GLY A 144 23.27 -2.76 5.87
C GLY A 144 22.41 -2.13 4.75
N PHE A 145 21.42 -2.85 4.24
CA PHE A 145 20.51 -2.40 3.19
C PHE A 145 19.30 -1.68 3.81
N THR A 146 18.89 -0.57 3.19
CA THR A 146 17.75 0.22 3.61
C THR A 146 16.94 0.66 2.41
N PHE A 147 15.64 0.35 2.42
CA PHE A 147 14.66 0.87 1.49
C PHE A 147 14.44 2.37 1.69
N ARG A 148 14.29 3.09 0.59
CA ARG A 148 13.95 4.52 0.60
C ARG A 148 12.45 4.73 0.40
N SER A 149 11.81 3.83 -0.32
CA SER A 149 10.38 3.80 -0.57
C SER A 149 9.63 2.95 0.45
N ASN A 150 8.44 3.39 0.80
CA ASN A 150 7.42 2.63 1.52
C ASN A 150 6.34 2.05 0.59
N SER A 151 6.33 2.43 -0.69
CA SER A 151 5.46 1.81 -1.68
C SER A 151 5.98 0.41 -2.04
N THR A 152 5.08 -0.55 -2.17
CA THR A 152 5.39 -1.92 -2.62
C THR A 152 6.04 -1.94 -4.00
N LEU A 153 5.60 -1.08 -4.94
CA LEU A 153 6.19 -0.95 -6.25
C LEU A 153 7.60 -0.33 -6.18
N GLY A 154 7.79 0.71 -5.36
CA GLY A 154 9.10 1.31 -5.15
C GLY A 154 10.08 0.36 -4.49
N ILE A 155 9.63 -0.43 -3.51
CA ILE A 155 10.42 -1.50 -2.87
C ILE A 155 10.86 -2.54 -3.91
N LEU A 156 9.94 -3.00 -4.78
CA LEU A 156 10.27 -3.92 -5.86
C LEU A 156 11.37 -3.34 -6.77
N GLN A 157 11.19 -2.11 -7.24
CA GLN A 157 12.16 -1.43 -8.12
C GLN A 157 13.53 -1.23 -7.46
N GLU A 158 13.56 -0.93 -6.16
CA GLU A 158 14.79 -0.85 -5.39
C GLU A 158 15.50 -2.21 -5.31
N LEU A 159 14.76 -3.30 -5.06
CA LEU A 159 15.33 -4.65 -5.04
C LEU A 159 15.92 -5.04 -6.40
N GLU A 160 15.19 -4.79 -7.49
CA GLU A 160 15.64 -5.08 -8.86
C GLU A 160 16.92 -4.34 -9.25
N ARG A 161 17.13 -3.14 -8.71
CA ARG A 161 18.32 -2.30 -8.96
C ARG A 161 19.43 -2.50 -7.93
N SER A 162 19.14 -3.18 -6.83
CA SER A 162 20.09 -3.42 -5.75
C SER A 162 21.00 -4.62 -6.01
N ASN A 163 21.98 -4.84 -5.13
CA ASN A 163 22.78 -6.07 -5.11
C ASN A 163 22.02 -7.24 -4.46
N ALA A 164 20.80 -7.50 -4.93
CA ALA A 164 19.98 -8.62 -4.51
C ALA A 164 20.03 -9.75 -5.56
N ILE A 165 19.87 -10.98 -5.10
CA ILE A 165 19.76 -12.15 -5.97
C ILE A 165 18.26 -12.44 -6.17
N PRO A 166 17.72 -12.37 -7.39
CA PRO A 166 16.35 -12.78 -7.64
C PRO A 166 16.23 -14.29 -7.41
N VAL A 167 15.18 -14.71 -6.70
CA VAL A 167 14.87 -16.10 -6.39
C VAL A 167 13.41 -16.39 -6.71
N SER A 168 13.11 -17.65 -7.03
CA SER A 168 11.71 -18.09 -7.12
C SER A 168 11.06 -17.97 -5.75
N PRO A 169 9.90 -17.30 -5.60
CA PRO A 169 9.20 -17.21 -4.30
C PRO A 169 8.95 -18.58 -3.66
N SER A 170 8.59 -19.59 -4.45
CA SER A 170 8.33 -20.96 -3.98
C SER A 170 9.57 -21.72 -3.51
N ALA A 171 10.76 -21.26 -3.89
CA ALA A 171 12.03 -21.85 -3.51
C ALA A 171 12.94 -20.81 -2.83
N ALA A 172 12.34 -19.77 -2.25
CA ALA A 172 13.07 -18.67 -1.65
C ALA A 172 13.87 -19.17 -0.43
N PRO A 173 15.16 -18.86 -0.34
CA PRO A 173 15.94 -19.14 0.87
C PRO A 173 15.42 -18.35 2.08
N ILE A 174 15.67 -18.86 3.28
CA ILE A 174 15.41 -18.15 4.55
C ILE A 174 16.07 -16.75 4.49
N GLY A 175 15.36 -15.74 4.98
CA GLY A 175 15.76 -14.33 4.96
C GLY A 175 15.45 -13.62 3.64
N SER A 176 14.89 -14.30 2.64
CA SER A 176 14.46 -13.64 1.40
C SER A 176 13.33 -12.65 1.67
N VAL A 177 13.41 -11.50 1.01
CA VAL A 177 12.33 -10.53 0.90
C VAL A 177 11.41 -10.99 -0.23
N LEU A 178 10.13 -11.16 0.07
CA LEU A 178 9.10 -11.51 -0.88
C LEU A 178 8.22 -10.29 -1.11
N VAL A 179 8.02 -9.96 -2.38
CA VAL A 179 7.27 -8.78 -2.80
C VAL A 179 6.13 -9.21 -3.71
N CYS A 180 4.93 -8.76 -3.34
CA CYS A 180 3.76 -8.74 -4.18
C CYS A 180 3.47 -7.26 -4.45
N PRO A 181 3.78 -6.70 -5.63
CA PRO A 181 3.52 -5.29 -5.89
C PRO A 181 2.02 -5.03 -6.02
N THR A 182 1.62 -3.77 -5.83
CA THR A 182 0.28 -3.32 -6.23
C THR A 182 0.12 -3.48 -7.74
N ILE A 183 -1.00 -4.06 -8.18
CA ILE A 183 -1.36 -4.18 -9.59
C ILE A 183 -2.64 -3.39 -9.82
N TYR A 184 -2.66 -2.57 -10.87
CA TYR A 184 -3.86 -1.89 -11.32
C TYR A 184 -3.88 -1.74 -12.84
N ALA A 185 -5.07 -1.82 -13.41
CA ALA A 185 -5.34 -1.37 -14.77
C ALA A 185 -6.02 0.02 -14.73
N PRO A 186 -5.97 0.82 -15.82
CA PRO A 186 -6.62 2.14 -15.88
C PRO A 186 -8.12 2.14 -15.53
N THR A 187 -8.78 1.00 -15.68
CA THR A 187 -10.21 0.80 -15.40
C THR A 187 -10.49 -0.23 -14.28
N GLY A 188 -9.46 -0.64 -13.53
CA GLY A 188 -9.55 -1.70 -12.52
C GLY A 188 -9.47 -3.13 -13.07
N PRO A 189 -9.37 -4.15 -12.19
CA PRO A 189 -9.30 -4.05 -10.72
C PRO A 189 -7.92 -3.59 -10.21
N VAL A 190 -7.89 -3.13 -8.96
CA VAL A 190 -6.73 -2.67 -8.18
C VAL A 190 -6.55 -3.65 -7.03
N SER A 191 -5.42 -4.34 -7.02
CA SER A 191 -5.00 -5.23 -5.96
C SER A 191 -3.80 -4.63 -5.24
N LEU A 192 -3.99 -4.21 -3.99
CA LEU A 192 -2.92 -3.64 -3.18
C LEU A 192 -1.86 -4.70 -2.84
N GLY A 193 -0.60 -4.30 -2.97
CA GLY A 193 0.56 -5.16 -2.74
C GLY A 193 0.85 -5.47 -1.27
N SER A 194 1.83 -6.35 -1.04
CA SER A 194 2.38 -6.72 0.26
C SER A 194 3.87 -7.06 0.15
N VAL A 195 4.63 -6.79 1.22
CA VAL A 195 6.06 -7.15 1.32
C VAL A 195 6.31 -7.85 2.65
N VAL A 196 6.97 -9.01 2.59
CA VAL A 196 7.26 -9.87 3.75
C VAL A 196 8.68 -10.44 3.68
N ILE A 197 9.16 -11.02 4.78
CA ILE A 197 10.43 -11.71 4.91
C ILE A 197 10.16 -13.17 5.28
N LEU A 198 10.84 -14.10 4.63
CA LEU A 198 10.78 -15.52 4.98
C LEU A 198 11.66 -15.81 6.22
N GLY A 199 11.04 -16.28 7.30
CA GLY A 199 11.71 -16.70 8.53
C GLY A 199 12.32 -18.09 8.44
N SER A 200 13.15 -18.44 9.44
CA SER A 200 13.84 -19.73 9.52
C SER A 200 12.92 -20.93 9.79
N ASP A 201 11.71 -20.67 10.25
CA ASP A 201 10.65 -21.63 10.49
C ASP A 201 9.69 -21.78 9.29
N HIS A 202 10.10 -21.27 8.12
CA HIS A 202 9.30 -21.24 6.89
C HIS A 202 7.98 -20.45 7.00
N GLN A 203 7.88 -19.58 8.00
CA GLN A 203 6.79 -18.62 8.09
C GLN A 203 7.18 -17.29 7.45
N VAL A 204 6.20 -16.58 6.92
CA VAL A 204 6.41 -15.25 6.35
C VAL A 204 6.01 -14.18 7.36
N TYR A 205 6.89 -13.22 7.55
CA TYR A 205 6.76 -12.14 8.53
C TYR A 205 6.77 -10.80 7.83
N GLY A 206 5.92 -9.89 8.26
CA GLY A 206 5.95 -8.52 7.75
C GLY A 206 5.24 -7.57 8.69
N PRO A 207 5.30 -6.27 8.40
CA PRO A 207 4.50 -5.29 9.11
C PRO A 207 3.00 -5.50 8.86
N ASP A 208 2.20 -5.58 9.93
CA ASP A 208 0.74 -5.61 9.85
C ASP A 208 0.18 -4.22 10.15
N PHE A 209 -0.26 -3.49 9.11
CA PHE A 209 -0.79 -2.14 9.27
C PHE A 209 -2.10 -2.09 10.08
N ARG A 210 -2.85 -3.21 10.20
CA ARG A 210 -4.04 -3.26 11.07
C ARG A 210 -3.65 -3.13 12.55
N LYS A 211 -2.39 -3.42 12.86
CA LYS A 211 -1.80 -3.35 14.20
C LYS A 211 -0.78 -2.21 14.30
N GLY A 212 -1.00 -1.12 13.55
CA GLY A 212 -0.08 0.02 13.53
C GLY A 212 1.34 -0.36 13.09
N GLY A 213 1.47 -1.38 12.21
CA GLY A 213 2.77 -1.80 11.70
C GLY A 213 3.49 -2.89 12.44
N THR A 214 2.89 -3.43 13.49
CA THR A 214 3.52 -4.46 14.31
C THR A 214 3.94 -5.65 13.44
N TRP A 215 5.19 -6.09 13.60
CA TRP A 215 5.71 -7.30 12.96
C TRP A 215 4.85 -8.51 13.30
N THR A 216 4.27 -9.12 12.28
CA THR A 216 3.29 -10.20 12.41
C THR A 216 3.68 -11.36 11.52
N CYS A 217 3.38 -12.57 11.99
CA CYS A 217 3.44 -13.78 11.18
C CYS A 217 2.16 -13.90 10.34
N PHE A 218 2.30 -14.00 9.03
CA PHE A 218 1.19 -14.22 8.09
C PHE A 218 0.99 -15.70 7.72
N GLY A 219 1.68 -16.60 8.42
CA GLY A 219 1.58 -18.04 8.24
C GLY A 219 2.70 -18.60 7.38
N ARG A 220 2.48 -19.80 6.83
CA ARG A 220 3.47 -20.51 6.00
C ARG A 220 3.62 -19.88 4.63
N LEU A 221 4.81 -20.03 4.05
CA LEU A 221 5.13 -19.55 2.71
C LEU A 221 4.14 -20.02 1.65
N GLU A 222 3.75 -21.30 1.67
CA GLU A 222 2.86 -21.88 0.65
C GLU A 222 1.48 -21.22 0.69
N ASN A 223 0.93 -21.01 1.88
CA ASN A 223 -0.37 -20.36 2.07
C ASN A 223 -0.32 -18.90 1.63
N TRP A 224 0.80 -18.22 1.88
CA TRP A 224 0.99 -16.84 1.44
C TRP A 224 1.08 -16.77 -0.09
N ILE A 225 1.83 -17.68 -0.72
CA ILE A 225 1.92 -17.77 -2.18
C ILE A 225 0.56 -18.11 -2.79
N GLU A 226 -0.21 -19.03 -2.22
CA GLU A 226 -1.55 -19.36 -2.72
C GLU A 226 -2.45 -18.12 -2.69
N LYS A 227 -2.41 -17.37 -1.59
CA LYS A 227 -3.18 -16.14 -1.41
C LYS A 227 -2.83 -15.06 -2.44
N TYR A 228 -1.54 -14.78 -2.66
CA TYR A 228 -1.13 -13.65 -3.49
C TYR A 228 -0.76 -14.03 -4.94
N GLY A 229 -0.44 -15.30 -5.21
CA GLY A 229 0.10 -15.78 -6.48
C GLY A 229 -0.94 -16.12 -7.53
N ALA A 230 -2.21 -16.33 -7.15
CA ALA A 230 -3.30 -16.50 -8.11
C ALA A 230 -3.68 -15.20 -8.83
N GLN A 231 -3.32 -14.05 -8.26
CA GLN A 231 -3.74 -12.72 -8.73
C GLN A 231 -2.55 -11.80 -9.07
N ASN A 232 -1.33 -12.08 -8.60
CA ASN A 232 -0.19 -11.17 -8.72
C ASN A 232 1.09 -11.84 -9.23
N GLN A 233 1.96 -11.02 -9.83
CA GLN A 233 3.36 -11.39 -10.05
C GLN A 233 4.08 -11.34 -8.70
N LEU A 234 4.45 -12.51 -8.18
CA LEU A 234 5.23 -12.63 -6.95
C LEU A 234 6.72 -12.60 -7.27
N PHE A 235 7.47 -11.82 -6.50
CA PHE A 235 8.91 -11.69 -6.64
C PHE A 235 9.61 -12.06 -5.33
N GLY A 236 10.74 -12.74 -5.45
CA GLY A 236 11.59 -13.09 -4.32
C GLY A 236 13.00 -12.54 -4.52
N PHE A 237 13.58 -12.00 -3.46
CA PHE A 237 14.93 -11.45 -3.48
C PHE A 237 15.70 -11.85 -2.23
N LEU A 238 16.91 -12.35 -2.41
CA LEU A 238 17.87 -12.56 -1.34
C LEU A 238 18.90 -11.42 -1.36
N LEU A 239 18.94 -10.63 -0.30
CA LEU A 239 19.93 -9.55 -0.17
C LEU A 239 21.33 -10.14 0.03
N ARG A 240 22.31 -9.62 -0.71
CA ARG A 240 23.72 -9.93 -0.42
C ARG A 240 24.18 -9.05 0.73
N ALA A 241 24.79 -9.63 1.76
CA ALA A 241 25.45 -8.86 2.80
C ALA A 241 26.57 -8.02 2.18
N CYS A 242 26.65 -6.72 2.50
CA CYS A 242 27.78 -5.88 2.15
C CYS A 242 28.93 -6.15 3.14
N PRO A 243 30.06 -6.76 2.70
CA PRO A 243 31.15 -7.13 3.62
C PRO A 243 31.94 -5.92 4.16
N GLU A 244 31.77 -4.71 3.63
CA GLU A 244 32.59 -3.54 3.96
C GLU A 244 32.26 -2.86 5.32
N ARG A 245 31.28 -3.36 6.09
CA ARG A 245 30.98 -2.86 7.44
C ARG A 245 31.46 -3.76 8.59
N ALA A 246 32.12 -4.88 8.29
CA ALA A 246 32.65 -5.78 9.32
C ALA A 246 33.98 -5.32 9.95
N SER A 247 34.46 -4.12 9.61
CA SER A 247 35.73 -3.59 10.10
C SER A 247 35.67 -2.08 10.40
N THR A 248 35.10 -1.73 11.54
CA THR A 248 35.48 -0.55 12.33
C THR A 248 35.37 -0.89 13.80
#